data_AF-A0A2G5VV66-F1
#
_entry.id   AF-A0A2G5VV66-F1
#
_cell.length_a   1.000
_cell.length_b   1.000
_cell.length_c   1.000
_cell.angle_alpha   90.00
_cell.angle_beta   90.00
_cell.angle_gamma   90.00
#
_symmetry.space_group_name_H-M   'P 1'
#
loop_
_entity.id
_entity.type
_entity.pdbx_description
1 polymer ?
#
loop_
_entity_poly.entity_id
_entity_poly.type
_entity_poly.pdbx_seq_one_letter_code
_entity_poly.pdbx_strand_id
1 'polypeptide(L)'
;MRRFCRLLFLNSLLSISICKAQNPAHLVADEFKEHFNVEEKQLETVEELLLKMKKLAHSRSFAGREFGHDAVEDSKKEVAISTQQGTIDKKVSPFLFEGDIFLSRRQAVDILKALSKDKTKRLRRSFVSDKTATWKTLPIKYRFHESIDFYTISQIIAAIRFWEDSTCITFENVSDAPEGDYIEFFSGQG
;
A
#
# COMPACT_ATOMS: atom_id res chain seq x y z
N MET A 1 30.65 37.83 37.75
CA MET A 1 29.86 37.65 38.99
C MET A 1 28.46 37.18 38.60
N ARG A 2 28.25 35.87 38.40
CA ARG A 2 27.62 34.91 39.34
C ARG A 2 26.25 35.35 39.89
N ARG A 3 25.17 34.88 39.25
CA ARG A 3 23.86 34.58 39.87
C ARG A 3 23.33 33.30 39.20
N PHE A 4 23.59 32.15 39.81
CA PHE A 4 22.77 31.44 40.79
C PHE A 4 21.93 30.36 40.11
N CYS A 5 22.55 29.17 40.06
CA CYS A 5 21.92 27.89 39.79
C CYS A 5 21.08 27.52 41.02
N ARG A 6 19.79 27.25 40.86
CA ARG A 6 18.99 26.52 41.85
C ARG A 6 18.49 25.23 41.20
N LEU A 7 19.18 24.14 41.53
CA LEU A 7 18.58 22.82 41.53
C LEU A 7 17.46 22.81 42.58
N LEU A 8 16.26 22.44 42.16
CA LEU A 8 15.30 21.78 43.04
C LEU A 8 15.06 20.39 42.48
N PHE A 9 15.68 19.42 43.13
CA PHE A 9 15.29 18.02 43.08
C PHE A 9 13.90 17.89 43.69
N LEU A 10 12.93 17.36 42.93
CA LEU A 10 11.77 16.70 43.52
C LEU A 10 11.28 15.58 42.57
N ASN A 11 11.67 14.37 42.98
CA ASN A 11 10.93 13.11 42.89
C ASN A 11 10.32 12.71 41.54
N SER A 12 11.17 12.02 40.78
CA SER A 12 10.83 10.98 39.82
C SER A 12 10.06 9.84 40.51
N LEU A 13 8.77 9.68 40.21
CA LEU A 13 8.05 8.41 40.29
C LEU A 13 6.93 8.41 39.23
N LEU A 14 6.93 7.35 38.40
CA LEU A 14 5.86 6.89 37.48
C LEU A 14 5.66 7.78 36.22
N SER A 15 5.78 7.31 34.99
CA SER A 15 5.69 5.96 34.45
C SER A 15 6.66 5.85 33.27
N ILE A 16 7.58 4.89 33.32
CA ILE A 16 8.25 4.41 32.11
C ILE A 16 7.14 3.73 31.30
N SER A 17 6.56 4.46 30.36
CA SER A 17 5.77 3.84 29.31
C SER A 17 6.75 2.96 28.55
N ILE A 18 6.67 1.65 28.82
CA ILE A 18 7.34 0.63 28.05
C ILE A 18 6.78 0.78 26.64
N CYS A 19 7.48 1.53 25.78
CA CYS A 19 7.33 1.41 24.35
C CYS A 19 7.72 -0.03 24.02
N LYS A 20 6.74 -0.94 24.04
CA LYS A 20 6.88 -2.25 23.43
C LYS A 20 7.32 -1.95 22.00
N ALA A 21 8.55 -2.32 21.65
CA ALA A 21 8.95 -2.41 20.27
C ALA A 21 7.99 -3.45 19.64
N GLN A 22 6.92 -2.97 19.01
CA GLN A 22 6.02 -3.81 18.26
C GLN A 22 6.87 -4.50 17.19
N ASN A 23 6.70 -5.82 17.10
CA ASN A 23 7.37 -6.61 16.07
C ASN A 23 7.05 -5.95 14.72
N PRO A 24 8.04 -5.64 13.87
CA PRO A 24 7.81 -4.94 12.61
C PRO A 24 6.78 -5.61 11.68
N ALA A 25 6.57 -6.93 11.80
CA ALA A 25 5.52 -7.64 11.06
C ALA A 25 4.10 -7.30 11.55
N HIS A 26 3.93 -7.02 12.84
CA HIS A 26 2.65 -6.63 13.43
C HIS A 26 2.21 -5.24 12.96
N LEU A 27 3.18 -4.32 12.75
CA LEU A 27 2.91 -2.96 12.28
C LEU A 27 2.32 -2.90 10.87
N VAL A 28 2.70 -3.85 9.99
CA VAL A 28 2.14 -3.94 8.64
C VAL A 28 0.69 -4.45 8.69
N ALA A 29 0.44 -5.50 9.47
CA ALA A 29 -0.91 -6.04 9.64
C ALA A 29 -1.86 -5.00 10.26
N ASP A 30 -1.37 -4.19 11.20
CA ASP A 30 -2.14 -3.09 11.81
C ASP A 30 -2.53 -2.03 10.77
N GLU A 31 -1.61 -1.61 9.88
CA GLU A 31 -1.89 -0.63 8.81
C GLU A 31 -2.96 -1.14 7.83
N PHE A 32 -2.84 -2.40 7.38
CA PHE A 32 -3.82 -3.00 6.49
C PHE A 32 -5.20 -3.14 7.16
N LYS A 33 -5.21 -3.39 8.46
CA LYS A 33 -6.45 -3.46 9.23
C LYS A 33 -7.08 -2.09 9.41
N GLU A 34 -6.28 -1.06 9.69
CA GLU A 34 -6.74 0.30 9.94
C GLU A 34 -7.29 0.96 8.66
N HIS A 35 -6.53 0.94 7.58
CA HIS A 35 -6.88 1.69 6.37
C HIS A 35 -7.68 0.89 5.33
N PHE A 36 -7.58 -0.44 5.34
CA PHE A 36 -8.28 -1.30 4.37
C PHE A 36 -9.31 -2.22 5.00
N ASN A 37 -9.46 -2.23 6.33
CA ASN A 37 -10.37 -3.12 7.06
C ASN A 37 -10.16 -4.61 6.70
N VAL A 38 -8.90 -5.01 6.53
CA VAL A 38 -8.52 -6.38 6.14
C VAL A 38 -8.10 -7.19 7.37
N GLU A 39 -8.63 -8.41 7.47
CA GLU A 39 -8.20 -9.38 8.47
C GLU A 39 -6.86 -10.04 8.08
N GLU A 40 -6.03 -10.37 9.07
CA GLU A 40 -4.73 -11.04 8.88
C GLU A 40 -4.82 -12.30 7.99
N LYS A 41 -5.86 -13.12 8.18
CA LYS A 41 -6.11 -14.33 7.36
C LYS A 41 -6.30 -14.01 5.88
N GLN A 42 -6.93 -12.88 5.57
CA GLN A 42 -7.12 -12.45 4.18
C GLN A 42 -5.80 -11.99 3.57
N LEU A 43 -4.99 -11.28 4.35
CA LEU A 43 -3.67 -10.80 3.96
C LEU A 43 -2.74 -11.99 3.61
N GLU A 44 -2.67 -13.00 4.47
CA GLU A 44 -1.92 -14.26 4.22
C GLU A 44 -2.38 -14.94 2.92
N THR A 45 -3.71 -14.99 2.69
CA THR A 45 -4.25 -15.61 1.47
C THR A 45 -3.77 -14.88 0.21
N VAL A 46 -3.75 -13.53 0.25
CA VAL A 46 -3.31 -12.72 -0.89
C VAL A 46 -1.82 -12.91 -1.12
N GLU A 47 -1.01 -12.90 -0.06
CA GLU A 47 0.43 -13.17 -0.14
C GLU A 47 0.73 -14.51 -0.83
N GLU A 48 0.07 -15.60 -0.41
CA GLU A 48 0.25 -16.91 -1.03
C GLU A 48 -0.11 -16.93 -2.52
N LEU A 49 -1.18 -16.22 -2.90
CA LEU A 49 -1.59 -16.10 -4.30
C LEU A 49 -0.56 -15.32 -5.10
N LEU A 50 -0.04 -14.21 -4.57
CA LEU A 50 1.02 -13.42 -5.20
C LEU A 50 2.30 -14.23 -5.36
N LEU A 51 2.68 -15.03 -4.37
CA LEU A 51 3.84 -15.92 -4.46
C LEU A 51 3.66 -16.96 -5.57
N LYS A 52 2.46 -17.54 -5.72
CA LYS A 52 2.15 -18.46 -6.83
C LYS A 52 2.25 -17.75 -8.19
N MET A 53 1.77 -16.51 -8.30
CA MET A 53 1.91 -15.72 -9.53
C MET A 53 3.37 -15.46 -9.88
N LYS A 54 4.19 -15.03 -8.90
CA LYS A 54 5.64 -14.78 -9.08
C LYS A 54 6.35 -16.05 -9.58
N LYS A 55 6.07 -17.21 -8.99
CA LYS A 55 6.60 -18.51 -9.43
C LYS A 55 6.18 -18.87 -10.87
N LEU A 56 4.90 -18.66 -11.21
CA LEU A 56 4.40 -18.90 -12.57
C LEU A 56 5.02 -17.95 -13.60
N ALA A 57 5.17 -16.67 -13.27
CA ALA A 57 5.82 -15.70 -14.12
C ALA A 57 7.30 -16.05 -14.35
N HIS A 58 8.02 -16.40 -13.27
CA HIS A 58 9.43 -16.80 -13.36
C HIS A 58 9.63 -18.04 -14.23
N SER A 59 8.85 -19.10 -14.00
CA SER A 59 8.95 -20.34 -14.80
C SER A 59 8.66 -20.14 -16.30
N ARG A 60 7.85 -19.12 -16.65
CA ARG A 60 7.60 -18.73 -18.05
C ARG A 60 8.77 -17.98 -18.67
N SER A 61 9.33 -17.02 -17.94
CA SER A 61 10.45 -16.20 -18.43
C SER A 61 11.76 -16.98 -18.48
N PHE A 62 11.92 -17.96 -17.59
CA PHE A 62 13.17 -18.67 -17.38
C PHE A 62 12.93 -20.18 -17.33
N ALA A 63 12.73 -20.77 -18.51
CA ALA A 63 12.54 -22.21 -18.65
C ALA A 63 13.69 -23.00 -18.01
N GLY A 64 13.39 -23.76 -16.95
CA GLY A 64 14.34 -24.68 -16.30
C GLY A 64 15.19 -24.12 -15.16
N ARG A 65 15.08 -22.83 -14.81
CA ARG A 65 15.76 -22.27 -13.63
C ARG A 65 14.89 -22.35 -12.39
N GLU A 66 15.44 -22.86 -11.30
CA GLU A 66 14.73 -22.91 -10.02
C GLU A 66 14.48 -21.49 -9.49
N PHE A 67 13.25 -21.24 -9.05
CA PHE A 67 12.87 -20.02 -8.34
C PHE A 67 13.46 -20.11 -6.94
N GLY A 68 14.62 -19.48 -6.67
CA GLY A 68 15.15 -19.54 -5.30
C GLY A 68 16.54 -18.98 -5.02
N HIS A 69 17.54 -19.15 -5.89
CA HIS A 69 18.90 -18.74 -5.49
C HIS A 69 19.09 -17.22 -5.43
N ASP A 70 18.48 -16.48 -6.35
CA ASP A 70 18.63 -15.03 -6.42
C ASP A 70 17.54 -14.31 -5.58
N ALA A 71 16.42 -14.98 -5.30
CA ALA A 71 15.26 -14.37 -4.63
C ALA A 71 15.50 -14.00 -3.15
N VAL A 72 16.41 -14.70 -2.46
CA VAL A 72 16.80 -14.40 -1.07
C VAL A 72 17.73 -13.19 -1.00
N GLU A 73 18.54 -12.96 -2.05
CA GLU A 73 19.36 -11.75 -2.19
C GLU A 73 18.51 -10.57 -2.68
N ASP A 74 17.64 -10.79 -3.67
CA ASP A 74 16.75 -9.78 -4.23
C ASP A 74 15.73 -9.27 -3.20
N SER A 75 15.28 -10.12 -2.26
CA SER A 75 14.42 -9.69 -1.15
C SER A 75 15.12 -8.75 -0.17
N LYS A 76 16.47 -8.76 -0.12
CA LYS A 76 17.24 -7.78 0.65
C LYS A 76 17.41 -6.46 -0.10
N LYS A 77 17.13 -6.40 -1.40
CA LYS A 77 17.27 -5.17 -2.20
C LYS A 77 16.00 -4.33 -2.07
N GLU A 78 16.17 -3.01 -2.01
CA GLU A 78 15.03 -2.09 -2.03
C GLU A 78 14.35 -2.16 -3.39
N VAL A 79 13.02 -2.26 -3.37
CA VAL A 79 12.21 -2.33 -4.59
C VAL A 79 11.93 -0.91 -5.05
N ALA A 80 12.74 -0.42 -5.98
CA ALA A 80 12.47 0.82 -6.71
C ALA A 80 12.18 0.46 -8.18
N ILE A 81 10.92 0.63 -8.59
CA ILE A 81 10.47 0.37 -9.97
C ILE A 81 10.93 1.51 -10.91
N SER A 82 11.17 2.70 -10.35
CA SER A 82 11.74 3.88 -11.00
C SER A 82 12.54 4.70 -10.00
N THR A 83 13.52 5.48 -10.47
CA THR A 83 14.26 6.45 -9.65
C THR A 83 13.39 7.59 -9.10
N GLN A 84 12.17 7.74 -9.63
CA GLN A 84 11.19 8.77 -9.22
C GLN A 84 10.09 8.25 -8.30
N GLN A 85 9.99 6.93 -8.09
CA GLN A 85 9.02 6.34 -7.16
C GLN A 85 9.62 6.25 -5.76
N GLY A 86 8.76 6.41 -4.75
CA GLY A 86 9.14 6.20 -3.35
C GLY A 86 9.63 4.76 -3.12
N THR A 87 10.58 4.61 -2.20
CA THR A 87 11.02 3.28 -1.77
C THR A 87 9.96 2.69 -0.85
N ILE A 88 9.39 1.55 -1.25
CA ILE A 88 8.43 0.78 -0.44
C ILE A 88 9.17 0.06 0.68
N ASP A 89 8.64 0.04 1.92
CA ASP A 89 9.20 -0.81 2.97
C ASP A 89 9.13 -2.28 2.51
N LYS A 90 10.27 -2.98 2.60
CA LYS A 90 10.42 -4.38 2.20
C LYS A 90 9.39 -5.30 2.86
N LYS A 91 8.85 -4.91 4.02
CA LYS A 91 7.82 -5.68 4.74
C LYS A 91 6.45 -5.63 4.07
N VAL A 92 6.13 -4.55 3.34
CA VAL A 92 4.83 -4.39 2.66
C VAL A 92 4.85 -5.03 1.28
N SER A 93 6.01 -5.05 0.63
CA SER A 93 6.25 -5.62 -0.71
C SER A 93 5.67 -7.03 -0.98
N PRO A 94 5.68 -7.99 -0.03
CA PRO A 94 5.06 -9.30 -0.24
C PRO A 94 3.55 -9.25 -0.50
N PHE A 95 2.87 -8.24 0.02
CA PHE A 95 1.42 -8.06 -0.04
C PHE A 95 0.97 -7.22 -1.26
N LEU A 96 1.92 -6.60 -1.98
CA LEU A 96 1.63 -5.75 -3.13
C LEU A 96 1.90 -6.49 -4.45
N PHE A 97 0.95 -6.38 -5.36
CA PHE A 97 1.09 -6.78 -6.74
C PHE A 97 1.84 -5.71 -7.53
N GLU A 98 2.83 -6.12 -8.32
CA GLU A 98 3.74 -5.23 -9.08
C GLU A 98 4.48 -4.17 -8.26
N GLY A 99 4.31 -4.16 -6.93
CA GLY A 99 4.99 -3.30 -5.97
C GLY A 99 4.13 -2.16 -5.43
N ASP A 100 3.02 -1.81 -6.08
CA ASP A 100 2.22 -0.62 -5.74
C ASP A 100 0.70 -0.87 -5.69
N ILE A 101 0.23 -2.09 -6.02
CA ILE A 101 -1.20 -2.41 -6.05
C ILE A 101 -1.54 -3.44 -4.96
N PHE A 102 -2.40 -3.04 -4.02
CA PHE A 102 -3.00 -4.00 -3.09
C PHE A 102 -4.25 -4.66 -3.73
N LEU A 103 -4.25 -5.99 -3.82
CA LEU A 103 -5.32 -6.74 -4.48
C LEU A 103 -6.34 -7.30 -3.48
N SER A 104 -7.62 -7.22 -3.83
CA SER A 104 -8.62 -8.07 -3.19
C SER A 104 -8.38 -9.54 -3.52
N ARG A 105 -8.81 -10.44 -2.63
CA ARG A 105 -8.74 -11.90 -2.85
C ARG A 105 -9.36 -12.31 -4.20
N ARG A 106 -10.50 -11.74 -4.57
CA ARG A 106 -11.18 -12.04 -5.85
C ARG A 106 -10.29 -11.68 -7.04
N GLN A 107 -9.73 -10.46 -7.03
CA GLN A 107 -8.83 -10.01 -8.08
C GLN A 107 -7.58 -10.89 -8.18
N ALA A 108 -6.98 -11.27 -7.05
CA ALA A 108 -5.82 -12.15 -7.04
C ALA A 108 -6.13 -13.53 -7.65
N VAL A 109 -7.27 -14.14 -7.31
CA VAL A 109 -7.69 -15.41 -7.91
C VAL A 109 -7.92 -15.28 -9.43
N ASP A 110 -8.58 -14.22 -9.87
CA ASP A 110 -8.88 -13.99 -11.29
C ASP A 110 -7.61 -13.76 -12.12
N ILE A 111 -6.64 -13.02 -11.57
CA ILE A 111 -5.32 -12.83 -12.20
C ILE A 111 -4.58 -14.16 -12.29
N LEU A 112 -4.53 -14.94 -11.20
CA LEU A 112 -3.86 -16.25 -11.18
C LEU A 112 -4.47 -17.21 -12.21
N LYS A 113 -5.81 -17.22 -12.32
CA LYS A 113 -6.56 -18.03 -13.29
C LYS A 113 -6.30 -17.58 -14.73
N ALA A 114 -6.17 -16.27 -14.97
CA ALA A 114 -5.80 -15.76 -16.29
C ALA A 114 -4.36 -16.15 -16.65
N LEU A 115 -3.44 -16.10 -15.69
CA LEU A 115 -2.06 -16.54 -15.86
C LEU A 115 -1.95 -18.05 -16.08
N SER A 116 -2.81 -18.89 -15.50
CA SER A 116 -2.72 -20.34 -15.70
C SER A 116 -3.26 -20.82 -17.05
N LYS A 117 -4.24 -20.12 -17.62
CA LYS A 117 -4.99 -20.58 -18.80
C LYS A 117 -4.29 -20.41 -20.14
N ASP A 118 -3.40 -19.42 -20.31
CA ASP A 118 -2.89 -19.08 -21.64
C ASP A 118 -1.37 -18.89 -21.65
N LYS A 119 -0.68 -19.62 -22.52
CA LYS A 119 0.79 -19.58 -22.69
C LYS A 119 1.24 -18.62 -23.80
N THR A 120 0.33 -18.22 -24.70
CA THR A 120 0.69 -17.57 -25.97
C THR A 120 0.03 -16.22 -26.20
N LYS A 121 -1.01 -15.86 -25.44
CA LYS A 121 -1.70 -14.58 -25.61
C LYS A 121 -1.24 -13.55 -24.57
N ARG A 122 -0.48 -12.54 -25.04
CA ARG A 122 -0.13 -11.36 -24.24
C ARG A 122 -1.42 -10.69 -23.77
N LEU A 123 -1.71 -10.77 -22.48
CA LEU A 123 -2.81 -10.08 -21.85
C LEU A 123 -2.56 -8.56 -21.89
N ARG A 124 -2.96 -7.90 -22.98
CA ARG A 124 -3.05 -6.44 -23.05
C ARG A 124 -4.16 -6.00 -22.10
N ARG A 125 -3.83 -5.62 -20.86
CA ARG A 125 -4.81 -5.12 -19.89
C ARG A 125 -4.21 -4.04 -19.00
N SER A 126 -4.11 -2.81 -19.52
CA SER A 126 -4.03 -1.60 -18.68
C SER A 126 -5.41 -1.14 -18.19
N PHE A 127 -6.49 -1.80 -18.65
CA PHE A 127 -7.87 -1.41 -18.35
C PHE A 127 -8.65 -2.60 -17.78
N VAL A 128 -9.32 -2.40 -16.65
CA VAL A 128 -10.25 -3.36 -16.06
C VAL A 128 -11.58 -3.23 -16.80
N SER A 129 -11.98 -4.28 -17.52
CA SER A 129 -13.24 -4.28 -18.28
C SER A 129 -14.49 -4.50 -17.41
N ASP A 130 -14.32 -4.81 -16.13
CA ASP A 130 -15.41 -5.04 -15.19
C ASP A 130 -16.07 -3.71 -14.83
N LYS A 131 -17.32 -3.50 -15.26
CA LYS A 131 -18.10 -2.29 -14.97
C LYS A 131 -18.39 -2.12 -13.47
N THR A 132 -18.23 -3.17 -12.66
CA THR A 132 -18.38 -3.03 -11.20
C THR A 132 -17.13 -2.47 -10.54
N ALA A 133 -16.00 -2.39 -11.25
CA ALA A 133 -14.74 -1.85 -10.75
C ALA A 133 -14.55 -0.35 -11.05
N THR A 134 -15.56 0.30 -11.63
CA THR A 134 -15.56 1.74 -11.92
C THR A 134 -16.42 2.50 -10.92
N TRP A 135 -16.00 3.71 -10.57
CA TRP A 135 -16.82 4.66 -9.80
C TRP A 135 -18.17 4.89 -10.48
N LYS A 136 -19.27 4.59 -9.77
CA LYS A 136 -20.64 4.65 -10.32
C LYS A 136 -21.28 6.02 -10.15
N THR A 137 -20.87 6.76 -9.14
CA THR A 137 -21.40 8.05 -8.76
C THR A 137 -20.29 9.08 -8.77
N LEU A 138 -20.56 10.23 -9.38
CA LEU A 138 -19.72 11.41 -9.32
C LEU A 138 -20.44 12.49 -8.50
N PRO A 139 -19.71 13.35 -7.77
CA PRO A 139 -18.26 13.37 -7.61
C PRO A 139 -17.70 12.19 -6.80
N ILE A 140 -16.45 11.82 -7.06
CA ILE A 140 -15.71 10.84 -6.25
C ILE A 140 -15.35 11.52 -4.93
N LYS A 141 -15.89 10.99 -3.83
CA LYS A 141 -15.60 11.49 -2.49
C LYS A 141 -14.19 11.10 -2.08
N TYR A 142 -13.46 12.03 -1.48
CA TYR A 142 -12.16 11.76 -0.90
C TYR A 142 -11.93 12.51 0.41
N ARG A 143 -11.06 11.96 1.26
CA ARG A 143 -10.62 12.60 2.51
C ARG A 143 -9.12 12.50 2.68
N PHE A 144 -8.57 13.38 3.51
CA PHE A 144 -7.20 13.30 3.99
C PHE A 144 -7.20 12.74 5.41
N HIS A 145 -6.38 11.72 5.66
CA HIS A 145 -6.07 11.26 7.00
C HIS A 145 -5.13 12.25 7.69
N GLU A 146 -5.19 12.31 9.02
CA GLU A 146 -4.38 13.25 9.83
C GLU A 146 -2.86 12.99 9.72
N SER A 147 -2.46 11.82 9.22
CA SER A 147 -1.05 11.47 9.02
C SER A 147 -0.38 12.16 7.83
N ILE A 148 -1.12 12.85 6.96
CA ILE A 148 -0.56 13.54 5.79
C ILE A 148 -0.14 14.97 6.15
N ASP A 149 1.07 15.35 5.72
CA ASP A 149 1.56 16.71 5.86
C ASP A 149 0.93 17.70 4.85
N PHE A 150 0.93 18.98 5.22
CA PHE A 150 0.31 20.03 4.41
C PHE A 150 0.90 20.16 3.00
N TYR A 151 2.21 19.91 2.83
CA TYR A 151 2.86 20.00 1.52
C TYR A 151 2.40 18.86 0.60
N THR A 152 2.28 17.65 1.12
CA THR A 152 1.74 16.49 0.41
C THR A 152 0.26 16.70 0.05
N ILE A 153 -0.55 17.26 0.95
CA ILE A 153 -1.94 17.66 0.64
C ILE A 153 -1.97 18.60 -0.57
N SER A 154 -1.10 19.61 -0.62
CA SER A 154 -1.07 20.57 -1.72
C SER A 154 -0.75 19.90 -3.07
N GLN A 155 0.14 18.91 -3.08
CA GLN A 155 0.50 18.14 -4.27
C GLN A 155 -0.65 17.23 -4.73
N ILE A 156 -1.33 16.56 -3.78
CA ILE A 156 -2.50 15.73 -4.09
C ILE A 156 -3.61 16.58 -4.68
N ILE A 157 -3.90 17.75 -4.11
CA ILE A 157 -4.90 18.68 -4.65
C ILE A 157 -4.53 19.12 -6.08
N ALA A 158 -3.26 19.45 -6.34
CA ALA A 158 -2.82 19.79 -7.68
C ALA A 158 -3.03 18.65 -8.69
N ALA A 159 -2.74 17.41 -8.29
CA ALA A 159 -2.99 16.23 -9.11
C ALA A 159 -4.49 16.01 -9.36
N ILE A 160 -5.35 16.18 -8.34
CA ILE A 160 -6.81 16.11 -8.49
C ILE A 160 -7.31 17.12 -9.52
N ARG A 161 -6.86 18.39 -9.44
CA ARG A 161 -7.24 19.43 -10.40
C ARG A 161 -6.83 19.09 -11.82
N PHE A 162 -5.62 18.56 -12.00
CA PHE A 162 -5.16 18.09 -13.31
C PHE A 162 -6.12 17.05 -13.92
N TRP A 163 -6.62 16.11 -13.11
CA TRP A 163 -7.58 15.10 -13.57
C TRP A 163 -8.96 15.69 -13.90
N GLU A 164 -9.46 16.62 -13.10
CA GLU A 164 -10.74 17.32 -13.36
C GLU A 164 -10.67 18.17 -14.64
N ASP A 165 -9.54 18.83 -14.88
CA ASP A 165 -9.33 19.67 -16.06
C ASP A 165 -9.16 18.83 -17.35
N SER A 166 -8.61 17.62 -17.22
CA SER A 166 -8.26 16.77 -18.37
C SER A 166 -9.31 15.71 -18.70
N THR A 167 -10.29 15.49 -17.82
CA THR A 167 -11.27 14.39 -17.96
C THR A 167 -12.67 14.83 -17.51
N CYS A 168 -13.64 13.91 -17.54
CA CYS A 168 -15.00 14.17 -17.05
C CYS A 168 -15.22 13.75 -15.58
N ILE A 169 -14.18 13.32 -14.87
CA ILE A 169 -14.30 12.93 -13.46
C ILE A 169 -14.23 14.18 -12.57
N THR A 170 -15.02 14.18 -11.50
CA THR A 170 -15.04 15.28 -10.51
C THR A 170 -14.83 14.71 -9.11
N PHE A 171 -14.29 15.53 -8.21
CA PHE A 171 -13.95 15.12 -6.86
C PHE A 171 -14.58 16.04 -5.80
N GLU A 172 -14.91 15.46 -4.65
CA GLU A 172 -15.46 16.18 -3.51
C GLU A 172 -14.66 15.85 -2.25
N ASN A 173 -14.08 16.88 -1.62
CA ASN A 173 -13.41 16.71 -0.34
C ASN A 173 -14.44 16.65 0.79
N VAL A 174 -14.41 15.58 1.57
CA VAL A 174 -15.25 15.39 2.75
C VAL A 174 -14.36 15.31 3.99
N SER A 175 -14.76 16.03 5.05
CA SER A 175 -14.00 16.06 6.31
C SER A 175 -14.21 14.82 7.15
N ASP A 176 -15.43 14.30 7.17
CA ASP A 176 -15.81 13.07 7.88
C ASP A 176 -15.78 11.86 6.95
N ALA A 177 -15.63 10.66 7.51
CA ALA A 177 -15.73 9.40 6.77
C ALA A 177 -17.16 9.27 6.19
N PRO A 178 -17.36 9.45 4.87
CA PRO A 178 -18.70 9.47 4.30
C PRO A 178 -19.28 8.05 4.27
N GLU A 179 -20.61 7.96 4.26
CA GLU A 179 -21.27 6.70 3.94
C GLU A 179 -21.03 6.33 2.46
N GLY A 180 -20.65 5.07 2.21
CA GLY A 180 -20.40 4.52 0.88
C GLY A 180 -18.93 4.43 0.49
N ASP A 181 -18.67 4.34 -0.82
CA ASP A 181 -17.32 4.21 -1.37
C ASP A 181 -16.64 5.58 -1.47
N TYR A 182 -15.40 5.70 -0.98
CA TYR A 182 -14.59 6.92 -1.04
C TYR A 182 -13.09 6.61 -1.10
N ILE A 183 -12.28 7.62 -1.41
CA ILE A 183 -10.82 7.53 -1.38
C ILE A 183 -10.30 8.14 -0.07
N GLU A 184 -9.50 7.39 0.68
CA GLU A 184 -8.73 7.93 1.79
C GLU A 184 -7.27 8.07 1.38
N PHE A 185 -6.75 9.29 1.44
CA PHE A 185 -5.31 9.52 1.35
C PHE A 185 -4.73 9.45 2.77
N PHE A 186 -3.73 8.60 2.98
CA PHE A 186 -2.97 8.51 4.23
C PHE A 186 -1.48 8.32 3.95
N SER A 187 -0.64 8.61 4.95
CA SER A 187 0.79 8.30 4.92
C SER A 187 1.02 6.86 5.36
N GLY A 188 1.25 5.97 4.40
CA GLY A 188 1.49 4.52 4.62
C GLY A 188 2.96 4.10 4.55
N GLN A 189 3.22 2.80 4.69
CA GLN A 189 4.57 2.21 4.61
C GLN A 189 5.00 1.80 3.18
N GLY A 190 4.18 2.10 2.17
CA GLY A 190 4.42 1.76 0.76
C GLY A 190 4.00 2.85 -0.20
#